data_AF-A0A526YZZ7-F1
#
_entry.id   AF-A0A526YZZ7-F1
#
_cell.length_a   1.000
_cell.length_b   1.000
_cell.length_c   1.000
_cell.angle_alpha   90.00
_cell.angle_beta   90.00
_cell.angle_gamma   90.00
#
_symmetry.space_group_name_H-M   'P 1'
#
loop_
_entity.id
_entity.type
_entity.pdbx_description
1 polymer ?
#
loop_
_entity_poly.entity_id
_entity_poly.type
_entity_poly.pdbx_seq_one_letter_code
_entity_poly.pdbx_strand_id
1 'polypeptide(L)'
;MPCAKRWGKNKGPGRLQFELSRLRGESGRLTAAIAETEGKISETRLQALQVDEDMRKDVNEELRELDGKEVELVERKAVAKDQLARTEIRAPQAGFVQELAVHTVGGVISPGETIMLIVPEQDRL
;
A
#
# COMPACT_ATOMS: atom_id res chain seq x y z
N MET A 1 92.43 7.12 -49.81
CA MET A 1 91.90 8.30 -49.09
C MET A 1 90.65 7.88 -48.32
N PRO A 2 90.47 8.32 -47.07
CA PRO A 2 89.79 7.55 -46.03
C PRO A 2 88.37 8.03 -45.68
N CYS A 3 87.71 7.18 -44.89
CA CYS A 3 86.69 7.46 -43.88
C CYS A 3 85.21 7.57 -44.29
N ALA A 4 84.60 6.40 -44.35
CA ALA A 4 83.26 6.14 -43.83
C ALA A 4 83.12 6.55 -42.35
N LYS A 5 81.91 6.95 -41.94
CA LYS A 5 81.18 6.49 -40.72
C LYS A 5 79.88 7.30 -40.56
N ARG A 6 78.74 6.63 -40.73
CA ARG A 6 77.92 6.07 -39.64
C ARG A 6 76.99 7.12 -39.04
N TRP A 7 75.87 7.33 -39.73
CA TRP A 7 74.66 7.91 -39.14
C TRP A 7 74.06 6.89 -38.15
N GLY A 8 74.54 6.93 -36.91
CA GLY A 8 73.95 6.20 -35.80
C GLY A 8 72.63 6.85 -35.41
N LYS A 9 71.52 6.15 -35.68
CA LYS A 9 70.18 6.50 -35.21
C LYS A 9 70.16 6.47 -33.67
N ASN A 10 70.41 7.61 -33.03
CA ASN A 10 70.23 7.74 -31.59
C ASN A 10 68.81 8.30 -31.34
N LYS A 11 67.81 7.42 -31.25
CA LYS A 11 66.49 7.79 -30.74
C LYS A 11 66.64 7.98 -29.22
N GLY A 12 66.76 9.23 -28.78
CA GLY A 12 66.93 9.59 -27.37
C GLY A 12 65.72 9.25 -26.49
N PRO A 13 65.88 9.23 -25.15
CA PRO A 13 64.91 8.76 -24.16
C PRO A 13 63.61 9.57 -24.07
N GLY A 14 63.51 10.74 -24.70
CA GLY A 14 62.36 11.65 -24.57
C GLY A 14 61.03 11.11 -25.11
N ARG A 15 61.06 10.23 -26.14
CA ARG A 15 59.83 9.65 -26.69
C ARG A 15 59.13 8.71 -25.71
N LEU A 16 59.92 7.91 -24.97
CA LEU A 16 59.41 7.00 -23.94
C LEU A 16 58.80 7.79 -22.77
N GLN A 17 59.44 8.90 -22.37
CA GLN A 17 58.94 9.76 -21.29
C GLN A 17 57.60 10.43 -21.63
N PHE A 18 57.43 10.85 -22.89
CA PHE A 18 56.15 11.41 -23.36
C PHE A 18 55.05 10.33 -23.41
N GLU A 19 55.35 9.15 -23.95
CA GLU A 19 54.42 8.01 -23.98
C GLU A 19 54.00 7.59 -22.57
N LEU A 20 54.92 7.56 -21.60
CA LEU A 20 54.62 7.29 -20.18
C LEU A 20 53.72 8.36 -19.56
N SER A 21 53.98 9.64 -19.81
CA SER A 21 53.13 10.75 -19.33
C SER A 21 51.72 10.69 -19.91
N ARG A 22 51.61 10.34 -21.20
CA ARG A 22 50.30 10.13 -21.86
C ARG A 22 49.51 9.00 -21.22
N LEU A 23 50.14 7.83 -21.03
CA LEU A 23 49.50 6.67 -20.40
C LEU A 23 49.09 6.94 -18.95
N ARG A 24 49.91 7.69 -18.19
CA ARG A 24 49.54 8.11 -16.83
C ARG A 24 48.33 9.05 -16.82
N GLY A 25 48.27 10.01 -17.74
CA GLY A 25 47.10 10.89 -17.88
C GLY A 25 45.83 10.13 -18.28
N GLU A 26 45.96 9.17 -19.18
CA GLU A 26 44.85 8.28 -19.58
C GLU A 26 44.39 7.40 -18.41
N SER A 27 45.32 6.82 -17.65
CA SER A 27 45.00 6.07 -16.43
C SER A 27 44.27 6.93 -15.40
N GLY A 28 44.75 8.17 -15.15
CA GLY A 28 44.09 9.08 -14.22
C GLY A 28 42.67 9.45 -14.65
N ARG A 29 42.46 9.65 -15.97
CA ARG A 29 41.13 9.88 -16.53
C ARG A 29 40.21 8.68 -16.34
N LEU A 30 40.71 7.47 -16.59
CA LEU A 30 39.92 6.24 -16.39
C LEU A 30 39.59 6.02 -14.91
N THR A 31 40.53 6.29 -14.00
CA THR A 31 40.27 6.22 -12.55
C THR A 31 39.20 7.21 -12.12
N ALA A 32 39.24 8.46 -12.62
CA ALA A 32 38.20 9.44 -12.33
C ALA A 32 36.83 9.01 -12.89
N ALA A 33 36.79 8.45 -14.11
CA ALA A 33 35.56 7.95 -14.72
C ALA A 33 34.95 6.75 -13.95
N ILE A 34 35.80 5.86 -13.42
CA ILE A 34 35.36 4.75 -12.55
C ILE A 34 34.72 5.32 -11.29
N ALA A 35 35.40 6.24 -10.60
CA ALA A 35 34.88 6.84 -9.37
C ALA A 35 33.56 7.59 -9.59
N GLU A 36 33.41 8.33 -10.71
CA GLU A 36 32.16 8.98 -11.09
C GLU A 36 31.03 7.97 -11.32
N THR A 37 31.34 6.87 -12.01
CA THR A 37 30.37 5.80 -12.30
C THR A 37 29.94 5.08 -11.03
N GLU A 38 30.88 4.79 -10.12
CA GLU A 38 30.57 4.21 -8.81
C GLU A 38 29.70 5.14 -7.95
N GLY A 39 29.92 6.45 -8.04
CA GLY A 39 29.07 7.47 -7.44
C GLY A 39 27.63 7.40 -7.96
N LYS A 40 27.45 7.36 -9.29
CA LYS A 40 26.14 7.21 -9.93
C LYS A 40 25.44 5.91 -9.55
N ILE A 41 26.17 4.79 -9.52
CA ILE A 41 25.62 3.49 -9.08
C ILE A 41 25.10 3.59 -7.64
N SER A 42 25.84 4.26 -6.76
CA SER A 42 25.44 4.42 -5.36
C SER A 42 24.20 5.30 -5.22
N GLU A 43 24.14 6.40 -5.98
CA GLU A 43 22.96 7.27 -6.05
C GLU A 43 21.72 6.50 -6.55
N THR A 44 21.84 5.76 -7.66
CA THR A 44 20.73 4.97 -8.21
C THR A 44 20.27 3.88 -7.24
N ARG A 45 21.18 3.25 -6.49
CA ARG A 45 20.80 2.28 -5.45
C ARG A 45 19.99 2.92 -4.33
N LEU A 46 20.37 4.12 -3.90
CA LEU A 46 19.61 4.86 -2.89
C LEU A 46 18.23 5.26 -3.41
N GLN A 47 18.13 5.69 -4.67
CA GLN A 47 16.85 5.98 -5.31
C GLN A 47 15.95 4.74 -5.37
N ALA A 48 16.49 3.57 -5.73
CA ALA A 48 15.73 2.33 -5.74
C ALA A 48 15.20 1.97 -4.34
N LEU A 49 16.03 2.07 -3.30
CA LEU A 49 15.60 1.87 -1.92
C LEU A 49 14.51 2.86 -1.48
N GLN A 50 14.61 4.11 -1.92
CA GLN A 50 13.61 5.12 -1.60
C GLN A 50 12.25 4.79 -2.25
N VAL A 51 12.25 4.35 -3.52
CA VAL A 51 11.02 3.91 -4.20
C VAL A 51 10.37 2.74 -3.47
N ASP A 52 11.16 1.75 -3.03
CA ASP A 52 10.64 0.60 -2.28
C ASP A 52 10.00 1.02 -0.94
N GLU A 53 10.65 1.94 -0.23
CA GLU A 53 10.14 2.44 1.05
C GLU A 53 8.91 3.33 0.89
N ASP A 54 8.84 4.16 -0.15
CA ASP A 54 7.66 4.98 -0.43
C ASP A 54 6.48 4.10 -0.86
N MET A 55 6.69 3.10 -1.71
CA MET A 55 5.65 2.11 -2.05
C MET A 55 5.13 1.39 -0.79
N ARG A 56 6.02 1.01 0.14
CA ARG A 56 5.60 0.38 1.40
C ARG A 56 4.79 1.32 2.28
N LYS A 57 5.11 2.61 2.32
CA LYS A 57 4.33 3.59 3.08
C LYS A 57 2.93 3.72 2.49
N ASP A 58 2.84 3.91 1.18
CA ASP A 58 1.57 4.09 0.47
C ASP A 58 0.64 2.88 0.68
N VAL A 59 1.16 1.67 0.52
CA VAL A 59 0.39 0.43 0.75
C VAL A 59 -0.08 0.32 2.21
N ASN A 60 0.75 0.70 3.18
CA ASN A 60 0.36 0.68 4.59
C ASN A 60 -0.69 1.75 4.92
N GLU A 61 -0.63 2.91 4.27
CA GLU A 61 -1.63 3.96 4.43
C GLU A 61 -2.98 3.52 3.84
N GLU A 62 -2.98 3.00 2.63
CA GLU A 62 -4.18 2.46 1.99
C GLU A 62 -4.80 1.32 2.82
N LEU A 63 -3.97 0.41 3.35
CA LEU A 63 -4.44 -0.67 4.22
C LEU A 63 -5.14 -0.11 5.47
N ARG A 64 -4.57 0.90 6.13
CA ARG A 64 -5.18 1.53 7.31
C ARG A 64 -6.51 2.20 7.00
N GLU A 65 -6.62 2.84 5.84
CA GLU A 65 -7.88 3.43 5.40
C GLU A 65 -8.96 2.36 5.15
N LEU A 66 -8.58 1.26 4.50
CA LEU A 66 -9.48 0.15 4.20
C LEU A 66 -9.95 -0.55 5.48
N ASP A 67 -9.04 -0.80 6.43
CA ASP A 67 -9.38 -1.37 7.74
C ASP A 67 -10.37 -0.46 8.49
N GLY A 68 -10.16 0.87 8.45
CA GLY A 68 -11.09 1.84 9.03
C GLY A 68 -12.47 1.79 8.39
N LYS A 69 -12.54 1.72 7.06
CA LYS A 69 -13.80 1.59 6.30
C LYS A 69 -14.48 0.26 6.59
N GLU A 70 -13.73 -0.83 6.77
CA GLU A 70 -14.29 -2.14 7.10
C GLU A 70 -15.00 -2.10 8.45
N VAL A 71 -14.36 -1.55 9.48
CA VAL A 71 -14.97 -1.41 10.82
C VAL A 71 -16.26 -0.60 10.75
N GLU A 72 -16.24 0.55 10.07
CA GLU A 72 -17.42 1.38 9.89
C GLU A 72 -18.56 0.63 9.17
N LEU A 73 -18.25 -0.12 8.11
CA LEU A 73 -19.23 -0.91 7.37
C LEU A 73 -19.80 -2.06 8.20
N VAL A 74 -18.98 -2.70 9.04
CA VAL A 74 -19.43 -3.75 9.96
C VAL A 74 -20.43 -3.19 10.97
N GLU A 75 -20.16 -2.03 11.56
CA GLU A 75 -21.09 -1.35 12.48
C GLU A 75 -22.39 -0.96 11.78
N ARG A 76 -22.31 -0.31 10.61
CA ARG A 76 -23.49 0.05 9.81
C ARG A 76 -24.33 -1.17 9.45
N LYS A 77 -23.69 -2.29 9.10
CA LYS A 77 -24.36 -3.57 8.81
C LYS A 77 -25.05 -4.13 10.05
N ALA A 78 -24.44 -4.04 11.23
CA ALA A 78 -25.06 -4.48 12.48
C ALA A 78 -26.33 -3.68 12.80
N VAL A 79 -26.28 -2.35 12.67
CA VAL A 79 -27.45 -1.47 12.85
C VAL A 79 -28.55 -1.78 11.84
N ALA A 80 -28.21 -1.93 10.57
CA ALA A 80 -29.19 -2.27 9.53
C ALA A 80 -29.85 -3.64 9.78
N LYS A 81 -29.08 -4.63 10.28
CA LYS A 81 -29.62 -5.93 10.67
C LYS A 81 -30.58 -5.84 11.85
N ASP A 82 -30.27 -5.02 12.86
CA ASP A 82 -31.18 -4.79 14.00
C ASP A 82 -32.49 -4.13 13.56
N GLN A 83 -32.41 -3.13 12.67
CA GLN A 83 -33.60 -2.50 12.08
C GLN A 83 -34.46 -3.50 11.28
N LEU A 84 -33.81 -4.36 10.49
CA LEU A 84 -34.51 -5.42 9.76
C LEU A 84 -35.18 -6.41 10.71
N ALA A 85 -34.48 -6.84 11.77
CA ALA A 85 -35.04 -7.76 12.76
C ALA A 85 -36.26 -7.17 13.48
N ARG A 86 -36.28 -5.86 13.73
CA ARG A 86 -37.44 -5.16 14.33
C ARG A 86 -38.65 -5.03 13.41
N THR A 87 -38.48 -5.29 12.11
CA THR A 87 -39.61 -5.32 11.16
C THR A 87 -40.46 -6.59 11.36
N GLU A 88 -39.86 -7.67 11.86
CA GLU A 88 -40.57 -8.88 12.24
C GLU A 88 -40.96 -8.84 13.73
N ILE A 89 -42.23 -8.57 14.01
CA ILE A 89 -42.75 -8.61 15.38
C ILE A 89 -43.07 -10.08 15.73
N ARG A 90 -42.31 -10.65 16.67
CA ARG A 90 -42.50 -12.02 17.18
C ARG A 90 -43.12 -12.01 18.57
N ALA A 91 -43.96 -12.99 18.86
CA ALA A 91 -44.55 -13.19 20.18
C ALA A 91 -43.44 -13.51 21.22
N PRO A 92 -43.42 -12.84 22.40
CA PRO A 92 -42.42 -13.11 23.44
C PRO A 92 -42.67 -14.43 24.19
N GLN A 93 -43.90 -14.94 24.18
CA GLN A 93 -44.32 -16.18 24.85
C GLN A 93 -45.46 -16.86 24.08
N ALA A 94 -45.61 -18.17 24.27
CA ALA A 94 -46.74 -18.93 23.73
C ALA A 94 -48.04 -18.53 24.44
N GLY A 95 -49.09 -18.27 23.66
CA GLY A 95 -50.34 -17.73 24.17
C GLY A 95 -51.35 -17.50 23.07
N PHE A 96 -52.54 -17.07 23.46
CA PHE A 96 -53.60 -16.68 22.54
C PHE A 96 -53.50 -15.19 22.20
N VAL A 97 -53.69 -14.85 20.93
CA VAL A 97 -53.78 -13.47 20.48
C VAL A 97 -55.19 -12.94 20.77
N GLN A 98 -55.26 -11.82 21.50
CA GLN A 98 -56.48 -11.10 21.84
C GLN A 98 -56.35 -9.65 21.36
N GLU A 99 -57.47 -9.01 21.01
CA GLU A 99 -57.51 -7.59 20.58
C GLU A 99 -56.52 -7.24 19.46
N LEU A 100 -56.60 -7.95 18.32
CA LEU A 100 -55.84 -7.55 17.13
C LEU A 100 -56.41 -6.23 16.59
N ALA A 101 -55.71 -5.12 16.81
CA ALA A 101 -56.16 -3.78 16.44
C ALA A 101 -55.94 -3.45 14.95
N VAL A 102 -55.05 -4.20 14.27
CA VAL A 102 -54.68 -3.96 12.87
C VAL A 102 -55.27 -5.05 11.98
N HIS A 103 -56.11 -4.63 11.02
CA HIS A 103 -56.80 -5.53 10.09
C HIS A 103 -56.39 -5.36 8.62
N THR A 104 -55.32 -4.59 8.33
CA THR A 104 -54.94 -4.21 6.97
C THR A 104 -53.49 -4.58 6.64
N VAL A 105 -53.28 -5.17 5.46
CA VAL A 105 -51.95 -5.45 4.90
C VAL A 105 -51.41 -4.17 4.26
N GLY A 106 -50.32 -3.63 4.77
CA GLY A 106 -49.67 -2.40 4.25
C GLY A 106 -50.07 -1.08 4.94
N GLY A 107 -50.79 -1.13 6.07
CA GLY A 107 -51.05 0.04 6.91
C GLY A 107 -49.78 0.54 7.60
N VAL A 108 -49.68 1.85 7.81
CA VAL A 108 -48.59 2.49 8.58
C VAL A 108 -49.00 2.53 10.05
N ILE A 109 -48.16 2.00 10.94
CA ILE A 109 -48.40 1.94 12.39
C ILE A 109 -47.52 2.96 13.09
N SER A 110 -48.08 3.72 14.03
CA SER A 110 -47.31 4.73 14.77
C SER A 110 -46.49 4.10 15.91
N PRO A 111 -45.31 4.66 16.26
CA PRO A 111 -44.55 4.18 17.40
C PRO A 111 -45.39 4.21 18.70
N GLY A 112 -45.45 3.09 19.42
CA GLY A 112 -46.19 2.96 20.69
C GLY A 112 -47.66 2.55 20.55
N GLU A 113 -48.15 2.35 19.33
CA GLU A 113 -49.50 1.83 19.10
C GLU A 113 -49.57 0.32 19.42
N THR A 114 -50.55 -0.07 20.24
CA THR A 114 -50.78 -1.48 20.58
C THR A 114 -51.40 -2.20 19.39
N ILE A 115 -50.67 -3.17 18.82
CA ILE A 115 -51.11 -3.94 17.64
C ILE A 115 -51.93 -5.16 18.03
N MET A 116 -51.48 -5.88 19.07
CA MET A 116 -52.10 -7.10 19.57
C MET A 116 -51.72 -7.35 21.04
N LEU A 117 -52.59 -8.04 21.78
CA LEU A 117 -52.32 -8.55 23.12
C LEU A 117 -52.10 -10.06 23.05
N ILE A 118 -51.10 -10.59 23.77
CA ILE A 118 -50.86 -12.04 23.86
C ILE A 118 -51.09 -12.48 25.30
N VAL A 119 -52.09 -13.35 25.49
CA VAL A 119 -52.44 -13.94 26.78
C VAL A 119 -51.76 -15.31 26.89
N PRO A 120 -50.82 -15.52 27.83
CA PRO A 120 -50.10 -16.78 27.95
C PRO A 120 -51.01 -17.97 28.26
N GLU A 121 -50.75 -19.11 27.63
CA GLU A 121 -51.53 -20.35 27.85
C GLU A 121 -51.34 -20.94 29.26
N GLN A 122 -50.23 -20.61 29.93
CA GLN A 122 -49.86 -21.13 31.23
C GLN A 122 -50.34 -20.25 32.41
N ASP A 123 -51.15 -19.21 32.15
CA ASP A 123 -51.75 -18.37 33.20
C ASP A 123 -53.01 -19.02 33.79
N ARG A 124 -52.87 -20.30 34.16
CA ARG A 124 -53.83 -21.05 34.96
C ARG A 124 -53.09 -21.62 36.16
N LEU A 125 -53.04 -20.83 37.24
CA LEU A 125 -53.39 -21.21 38.62
C LEU A 125 -53.24 -20.02 39.57
#